data_AF-A0A6J4K6N7-F1
#
_entry.id   AF-A0A6J4K6N7-F1
#
_cell.length_a   1.000
_cell.length_b   1.000
_cell.length_c   1.000
_cell.angle_alpha   90.00
_cell.angle_beta   90.00
_cell.angle_gamma   90.00
#
_symmetry.space_group_name_H-M   'P 1'
#
loop_
_entity.id
_entity.type
_entity.pdbx_description
1 polymer ?
#
loop_
_entity_poly.entity_id
_entity_poly.type
_entity_poly.pdbx_seq_one_letter_code
_entity_poly.pdbx_strand_id
1 'polypeptide(L)'
;YWIMDSAGKDRVIGQYFQSNPTLSSAETLSDSANQVRIAIQNSTNNPALGRRVAKYLAEKNFQNVYIVPDWPDRLRQTQIIVQQGDQEAATLLKKVLGLGKVEASSTGDLESDLTIRIGEDWLDKKF
;
A
#
# COMPACT_ATOMS: atom_id res chain seq x y z
N TYR A 1 27.14 23.34 -1.04
CA TYR A 1 25.95 23.45 -0.18
C TYR A 1 25.01 22.34 -0.62
N TRP A 2 24.94 21.23 0.12
CA TRP A 2 24.06 20.10 -0.18
C TRP A 2 23.30 19.81 1.11
N ILE A 3 22.00 20.08 1.11
CA ILE A 3 21.10 19.63 2.18
C ILE A 3 20.66 18.24 1.77
N MET A 4 21.40 17.24 2.25
CA MET A 4 20.94 15.86 2.27
C MET A 4 19.97 15.78 3.44
N ASP A 5 18.68 15.69 3.12
CA ASP A 5 17.67 15.29 4.10
C ASP A 5 17.85 13.78 4.33
N SER A 6 18.71 13.46 5.29
CA SER A 6 19.00 12.11 5.76
C SER A 6 17.92 11.63 6.74
N ALA A 7 16.66 11.64 6.30
CA ALA A 7 15.53 11.06 7.05
C ALA A 7 15.15 9.65 6.54
N GLY A 8 15.85 9.10 5.56
CA GLY A 8 15.87 7.67 5.25
C GLY A 8 16.73 6.90 6.23
N LYS A 9 16.39 6.94 7.52
CA LYS A 9 17.08 6.18 8.56
C LYS A 9 16.32 4.89 8.81
N ASP A 10 16.92 3.80 8.34
CA ASP A 10 17.08 2.58 9.13
C ASP A 10 15.90 2.26 10.07
N ARG A 11 14.87 1.58 9.55
CA ARG A 11 13.99 0.80 10.42
C ARG A 11 14.22 -0.68 10.16
N VAL A 12 15.34 -1.11 10.73
CA VAL A 12 15.65 -2.46 11.25
C VAL A 12 15.37 -3.70 10.38
N ILE A 13 16.49 -4.24 9.88
CA ILE A 13 16.96 -5.63 10.08
C ILE A 13 16.18 -6.72 9.31
N GLY A 14 16.73 -7.15 8.17
CA GLY A 14 17.76 -8.20 8.15
C GLY A 14 17.49 -9.54 8.86
N GLN A 15 16.28 -9.85 9.30
CA GLN A 15 15.95 -11.14 9.89
C GLN A 15 14.59 -11.62 9.37
N TYR A 16 14.40 -12.94 9.30
CA TYR A 16 13.20 -13.69 8.90
C TYR A 16 13.24 -14.47 7.58
N PHE A 17 14.32 -14.42 6.81
CA PHE A 17 14.68 -15.55 5.95
C PHE A 17 15.68 -16.46 6.66
N GLN A 18 15.15 -17.32 7.55
CA GLN A 18 15.66 -18.64 7.99
C GLN A 18 15.28 -18.89 9.45
N SER A 19 14.10 -19.44 9.71
CA SER A 19 13.93 -20.38 10.83
C SER A 19 12.59 -21.12 10.73
N ASN A 20 12.66 -22.37 11.20
CA ASN A 20 11.72 -23.46 11.07
C ASN A 20 10.30 -23.20 11.62
N PRO A 21 9.30 -24.03 11.23
CA PRO A 21 7.88 -23.74 11.42
C PRO A 21 7.42 -24.12 12.83
N THR A 22 7.54 -23.23 13.80
CA THR A 22 6.87 -23.38 15.10
C THR A 22 6.44 -22.02 15.63
N LEU A 23 5.22 -21.64 15.28
CA LEU A 23 4.42 -20.54 15.87
C LEU A 23 5.02 -19.13 15.66
N SER A 24 4.17 -18.12 15.48
CA SER A 24 4.53 -16.68 15.44
C SER A 24 5.05 -16.05 14.12
N SER A 25 4.71 -16.56 12.92
CA SER A 25 4.85 -15.77 11.67
C SER A 25 3.71 -14.77 11.42
N ALA A 26 2.55 -14.94 12.06
CA ALA A 26 1.38 -14.08 11.87
C ALA A 26 1.49 -12.75 12.65
N GLU A 27 2.20 -12.75 13.78
CA GLU A 27 2.28 -11.60 14.68
C GLU A 27 3.27 -10.53 14.17
N THR A 28 4.43 -10.93 13.63
CA THR A 28 5.43 -9.99 13.09
C THR A 28 4.97 -9.32 11.79
N LEU A 29 4.30 -10.06 10.90
CA LEU A 29 3.69 -9.48 9.69
C LEU A 29 2.60 -8.45 10.04
N SER A 30 1.89 -8.68 11.14
CA SER A 30 0.84 -7.77 11.62
C SER A 30 1.43 -6.46 12.13
N ASP A 31 2.59 -6.46 12.80
CA ASP A 31 3.24 -5.24 13.31
C ASP A 31 3.83 -4.38 12.17
N SER A 32 4.50 -5.01 11.20
CA SER A 32 5.07 -4.30 10.03
C SER A 32 3.99 -3.75 9.10
N ALA A 33 2.90 -4.49 8.85
CA ALA A 33 1.76 -3.98 8.07
C ALA A 33 1.02 -2.84 8.77
N ASN A 34 1.14 -2.73 10.10
CA ASN A 34 0.52 -1.66 10.88
C ASN A 34 1.29 -0.33 10.84
N GLN A 35 2.58 -0.37 10.47
CA GLN A 35 3.41 0.82 10.39
C GLN A 35 3.27 1.56 9.05
N VAL A 36 2.97 0.83 7.97
CA VAL A 36 2.86 1.39 6.60
C VAL A 36 1.61 2.25 6.47
N ARG A 37 1.79 3.55 6.20
CA ARG A 37 0.71 4.50 5.89
C ARG A 37 0.24 4.32 4.46
N ILE A 38 -1.02 3.91 4.30
CA ILE A 38 -1.61 3.64 2.99
C ILE A 38 -2.67 4.70 2.67
N ALA A 39 -2.38 5.56 1.69
CA ALA A 39 -3.37 6.44 1.09
C ALA A 39 -4.19 5.70 0.04
N ILE A 40 -5.50 5.90 0.03
CA ILE A 40 -6.42 5.39 -0.98
C ILE A 40 -6.92 6.55 -1.81
N GLN A 41 -6.64 6.49 -3.11
CA GLN A 41 -7.08 7.46 -4.08
C GLN A 41 -7.98 6.78 -5.12
N ASN A 42 -9.23 7.21 -5.23
CA ASN A 42 -10.13 6.65 -6.22
C ASN A 42 -9.93 7.33 -7.58
N SER A 43 -9.84 6.55 -8.66
CA SER A 43 -9.77 7.08 -10.03
C SER A 43 -10.92 6.55 -10.90
N THR A 44 -12.01 6.09 -10.27
CA THR A 44 -13.18 5.52 -10.94
C THR A 44 -14.41 6.40 -10.75
N ASN A 45 -15.45 6.16 -11.55
CA ASN A 45 -16.75 6.83 -11.40
C ASN A 45 -17.57 6.32 -10.20
N ASN A 46 -17.03 5.42 -9.37
CA ASN A 46 -17.74 4.87 -8.23
C ASN A 46 -17.19 5.46 -6.92
N PRO A 47 -17.85 6.47 -6.32
CA PRO A 47 -17.38 7.13 -5.09
C PRO A 47 -17.41 6.21 -3.86
N ALA A 48 -18.12 5.08 -3.91
CA ALA A 48 -18.12 4.11 -2.82
C ALA A 48 -16.87 3.21 -2.85
N LEU A 49 -16.11 3.18 -3.96
CA LEU A 49 -15.02 2.24 -4.15
C LEU A 49 -13.87 2.50 -3.19
N GLY A 50 -13.48 3.75 -2.96
CA GLY A 50 -12.45 4.11 -1.97
C GLY A 50 -12.73 3.54 -0.57
N ARG A 51 -13.98 3.66 -0.09
CA ARG A 51 -14.40 3.07 1.19
C ARG A 51 -14.42 1.54 1.19
N ARG A 52 -14.78 0.91 0.08
CA ARG A 52 -14.75 -0.56 -0.05
C ARG A 52 -13.31 -1.09 0.00
N VAL A 53 -12.39 -0.43 -0.69
CA VAL A 53 -10.96 -0.79 -0.65
C VAL A 53 -10.41 -0.58 0.76
N ALA A 54 -10.75 0.54 1.42
CA ALA A 54 -10.34 0.78 2.81
C ALA A 54 -10.78 -0.34 3.76
N LYS A 55 -12.05 -0.74 3.64
CA LYS A 55 -12.60 -1.85 4.43
C LYS A 55 -11.89 -3.18 4.13
N TYR A 56 -11.66 -3.48 2.85
CA TYR A 56 -10.95 -4.69 2.43
C TYR A 56 -9.54 -4.76 3.02
N LEU A 57 -8.81 -3.63 3.04
CA LEU A 57 -7.47 -3.56 3.63
C LEU A 57 -7.50 -3.72 5.15
N ALA A 58 -8.48 -3.11 5.82
CA ALA A 58 -8.68 -3.29 7.26
C ALA A 58 -8.97 -4.76 7.63
N GLU A 59 -9.79 -5.47 6.84
CA GLU A 59 -10.04 -6.92 7.01
C GLU A 59 -8.79 -7.78 6.78
N LYS A 60 -7.75 -7.23 6.15
CA LYS A 60 -6.44 -7.87 5.92
C LYS A 60 -5.36 -7.40 6.90
N ASN A 61 -5.74 -6.77 8.01
CA ASN A 61 -4.86 -6.22 9.06
C ASN A 61 -4.00 -5.00 8.64
N PHE A 62 -4.34 -4.32 7.54
CA PHE A 62 -3.77 -3.00 7.26
C PHE A 62 -4.63 -1.95 7.97
N GLN A 63 -4.20 -1.49 9.15
CA GLN A 63 -5.02 -0.59 9.97
C GLN A 63 -4.73 0.89 9.68
N ASN A 64 -3.55 1.21 9.15
CA ASN A 64 -3.11 2.58 8.89
C ASN A 64 -3.48 3.04 7.47
N VAL A 65 -4.78 3.05 7.19
CA VAL A 65 -5.37 3.31 5.87
C VAL A 65 -6.27 4.54 5.92
N TYR A 66 -6.10 5.46 4.98
CA TYR A 66 -6.94 6.64 4.86
C TYR A 66 -7.29 6.96 3.41
N ILE A 67 -8.35 7.72 3.20
CA ILE A 67 -8.84 8.08 1.86
C ILE A 67 -8.42 9.53 1.59
N VAL A 68 -7.83 9.75 0.42
CA VAL A 68 -7.41 11.07 -0.09
C VAL A 68 -8.33 11.50 -1.24
N PRO A 69 -8.29 12.78 -1.67
CA PRO A 69 -9.11 13.24 -2.80
C PRO A 69 -8.91 12.39 -4.06
N ASP A 70 -10.01 12.18 -4.77
CA ASP A 70 -10.06 11.38 -6.00
C ASP A 70 -9.07 11.90 -7.06
N TRP A 71 -8.50 10.98 -7.83
CA TRP A 71 -7.66 11.30 -8.97
C TRP A 71 -8.54 11.71 -10.16
N PRO A 72 -8.26 12.83 -10.85
CA PRO A 72 -9.11 13.35 -11.91
C PRO A 72 -9.14 12.44 -13.15
N ASP A 73 -8.05 11.73 -13.44
CA ASP A 73 -8.00 10.83 -14.60
C ASP A 73 -8.56 9.46 -14.26
N ARG A 74 -9.21 8.83 -15.24
CA ARG A 74 -9.64 7.45 -15.09
C ARG A 74 -8.50 6.49 -15.38
N LEU A 75 -8.25 5.57 -14.44
CA LEU A 75 -7.32 4.48 -14.66
C LEU A 75 -8.06 3.17 -14.90
N ARG A 76 -7.63 2.45 -15.93
CA ARG A 76 -8.11 1.09 -16.18
C ARG A 76 -7.55 0.08 -15.18
N GLN A 77 -6.32 0.30 -14.73
CA GLN A 77 -5.60 -0.62 -13.86
C GLN A 77 -5.16 0.09 -12.58
N THR A 78 -5.31 -0.58 -11.46
CA THR A 78 -4.91 -0.09 -10.14
C THR A 78 -3.40 0.04 -10.04
N GLN A 79 -2.95 1.15 -9.46
CA GLN A 79 -1.55 1.43 -9.21
C GLN A 79 -1.27 1.40 -7.71
N ILE A 80 -0.15 0.79 -7.34
CA ILE A 80 0.40 0.78 -5.99
C ILE A 80 1.68 1.60 -6.07
N ILE A 81 1.58 2.86 -5.67
CA ILE A 81 2.61 3.86 -5.84
C ILE A 81 3.48 3.91 -4.59
N VAL A 82 4.79 3.78 -4.75
CA VAL A 82 5.76 3.79 -3.64
C VAL A 82 6.35 5.19 -3.48
N GLN A 83 6.15 5.81 -2.31
CA GLN A 83 6.64 7.17 -2.01
C GLN A 83 8.01 7.18 -1.33
N GLN A 84 8.16 6.48 -0.19
CA GLN A 84 9.38 6.51 0.63
C GLN A 84 10.34 5.34 0.38
N GLY A 85 10.16 4.60 -0.72
CA GLY A 85 11.06 3.51 -1.11
C GLY A 85 10.72 2.12 -0.54
N ASP A 86 9.59 1.95 0.14
CA ASP A 86 9.15 0.64 0.66
C ASP A 86 8.54 -0.26 -0.45
N GLN A 87 9.42 -0.75 -1.34
CA GLN A 87 9.04 -1.65 -2.44
C GLN A 87 8.57 -3.02 -1.96
N GLU A 88 9.03 -3.47 -0.78
CA GLU A 88 8.64 -4.76 -0.21
C GLU A 88 7.20 -4.72 0.27
N ALA A 89 6.80 -3.68 1.02
CA ALA A 89 5.41 -3.46 1.41
C ALA A 89 4.50 -3.33 0.19
N ALA A 90 4.94 -2.63 -0.86
CA ALA A 90 4.20 -2.53 -2.12
C ALA A 90 3.97 -3.89 -2.79
N THR A 91 4.98 -4.75 -2.76
CA THR A 91 4.92 -6.11 -3.32
C THR A 91 3.99 -7.00 -2.50
N LEU A 92 4.03 -6.92 -1.17
CA LEU A 92 3.10 -7.62 -0.29
C LEU A 92 1.66 -7.15 -0.53
N LEU A 93 1.45 -5.84 -0.61
CA LEU A 93 0.16 -5.24 -0.88
C LEU A 93 -0.41 -5.69 -2.23
N LYS A 94 0.43 -5.76 -3.28
CA LYS A 94 0.04 -6.32 -4.58
C LYS A 94 -0.42 -7.77 -4.46
N LYS A 95 0.28 -8.60 -3.69
CA LYS A 95 -0.11 -10.01 -3.46
C LYS A 95 -1.45 -10.11 -2.72
N VAL A 96 -1.70 -9.24 -1.73
CA VAL A 96 -2.96 -9.19 -0.98
C VAL A 96 -4.12 -8.68 -1.85
N LEU A 97 -3.87 -7.68 -2.69
CA LEU A 97 -4.85 -7.13 -3.62
C LEU A 97 -5.15 -8.11 -4.76
N GLY A 98 -4.16 -8.86 -5.23
CA GLY A 98 -4.29 -9.81 -6.34
C GLY A 98 -4.54 -9.14 -7.71
N LEU A 99 -4.41 -7.81 -7.79
CA LEU A 99 -4.60 -7.01 -8.99
C LEU A 99 -3.66 -5.81 -9.00
N GLY A 100 -3.70 -5.02 -10.07
CA GLY A 100 -2.92 -3.80 -10.20
C GLY A 100 -1.42 -4.03 -10.45
N LYS A 101 -0.67 -2.94 -10.48
CA LYS A 101 0.78 -2.90 -10.67
C LYS A 101 1.46 -2.03 -9.62
N VAL A 102 2.68 -2.41 -9.24
CA VAL A 102 3.54 -1.58 -8.40
C VAL A 102 4.25 -0.57 -9.30
N GLU A 103 4.23 0.69 -8.89
CA GLU A 103 4.94 1.79 -9.56
C GLU A 103 5.81 2.51 -8.55
N ALA A 104 7.11 2.59 -8.82
CA ALA A 104 8.01 3.46 -8.09
C ALA A 104 7.90 4.87 -8.69
N SER A 105 7.11 5.74 -8.08
CA SER A 105 6.84 7.09 -8.58
C SER A 105 6.55 8.02 -7.41
N SER A 106 7.06 9.24 -7.45
CA SER A 106 6.77 10.29 -6.45
C SER A 106 5.46 11.04 -6.74
N THR A 107 4.49 10.38 -7.37
CA THR A 107 3.18 10.95 -7.77
C THR A 107 2.03 10.51 -6.87
N GLY A 108 2.35 9.85 -5.75
CA GLY A 108 1.39 9.47 -4.72
C GLY A 108 1.09 10.61 -3.74
N ASP A 109 0.42 10.26 -2.64
CA ASP A 109 0.19 11.15 -1.51
C ASP A 109 1.45 11.30 -0.66
N LEU A 110 1.86 12.54 -0.37
CA LEU A 110 3.14 12.86 0.28
C LEU A 110 3.22 12.40 1.74
N GLU A 111 2.08 12.22 2.41
CA GLU A 111 2.00 11.77 3.80
C GLU A 111 1.93 10.23 3.91
N SER A 112 1.88 9.54 2.78
CA SER A 112 1.81 8.08 2.68
C SER A 112 3.17 7.45 2.37
N ASP A 113 3.36 6.22 2.86
CA ASP A 113 4.44 5.34 2.40
C ASP A 113 4.05 4.70 1.06
N LEU A 114 2.77 4.34 0.94
CA LEU A 114 2.16 3.77 -0.25
C LEU A 114 0.85 4.49 -0.60
N THR A 115 0.63 4.73 -1.88
CA THR A 115 -0.68 5.16 -2.39
C THR A 115 -1.28 4.07 -3.27
N ILE A 116 -2.47 3.58 -2.91
CA ILE A 116 -3.29 2.77 -3.81
C ILE A 116 -4.16 3.72 -4.62
N ARG A 117 -3.86 3.85 -5.91
CA ARG A 117 -4.73 4.52 -6.87
C ARG A 117 -5.62 3.50 -7.56
N ILE A 118 -6.90 3.51 -7.21
CA ILE A 118 -7.86 2.48 -7.61
C ILE A 118 -8.28 2.69 -9.05
N GLY A 119 -8.05 1.68 -9.90
CA GLY A 119 -8.51 1.64 -11.29
C GLY A 119 -9.82 0.86 -11.48
N GLU A 120 -10.31 0.82 -12.71
CA GLU A 120 -11.54 0.12 -13.10
C GLU A 120 -11.43 -1.41 -12.95
N ASP A 121 -10.22 -1.98 -12.98
CA ASP A 121 -9.96 -3.40 -12.69
C ASP A 121 -10.46 -3.86 -11.32
N TRP A 122 -10.64 -2.93 -10.37
CA TRP A 122 -11.29 -3.23 -9.08
C TRP A 122 -12.78 -3.56 -9.23
N LEU A 123 -13.46 -3.02 -10.24
CA LEU A 123 -14.89 -3.25 -10.48
C LEU A 123 -15.16 -4.63 -11.08
N ASP A 124 -14.20 -5.17 -11.81
CA ASP A 124 -14.28 -6.51 -12.40
C ASP A 124 -14.00 -7.62 -11.37
N LYS A 125 -13.41 -7.28 -10.22
CA LYS A 125 -13.11 -8.23 -9.15
C LYS A 125 -14.38 -8.58 -8.39
N LYS A 126 -14.77 -9.86 -8.47
CA LYS A 126 -15.83 -10.45 -7.64
C LYS A 126 -15.26 -10.74 -6.26
N PHE A 127 -15.81 -10.13 -5.22
CA PHE A 127 -15.51 -10.38 -3.80
C PHE A 127 -16.54 -11.31 -3.19
#